data_AF-A0A9Q0JCD7-F1
#
_entry.id   AF-A0A9Q0JCD7-F1
#
_cell.length_a   1.000
_cell.length_b   1.000
_cell.length_c   1.000
_cell.angle_alpha   90.00
_cell.angle_beta   90.00
_cell.angle_gamma   90.00
#
_symmetry.space_group_name_H-M   'P 1'
#
loop_
_entity.id
_entity.type
_entity.pdbx_description
1 polymer ?
#
loop_
_entity_poly.entity_id
_entity_poly.type
_entity_poly.pdbx_seq_one_letter_code
_entity_poly.pdbx_strand_id
1 'polypeptide(L)'
;MRPNGKQVTVKVWEDEKSLYEVLPGDNEIRFLEEVELLQFFMHREEKERSPYHRNLVKLKERYSNPLVSKVVDLDEVGTVDKQTIFDWAWREYKSPKDEPSQRNFSLVHPSLESDPLFDCIDGIKVTKLALHCVHKDPRKRPSMKQVYKHLLKLNVAQSDAAIKGNGSKLSGDASKLESDELSGRRSLQEETSLQLFSYDDLRIFTNDFSDENRIYDFQFGKLFRGRIQDREVVVKIWQPGGIYRSGHDNNTLRLRDEIILLQLPELICNPNLVELIGYCREGEHIGVVYDLKALDTVFNLIRKGSLTWLQIVKIGIGFASLLKFLHTDNPPLQSYIVCNISPSHIILDQDFFPMLIDYGELSGGILPDSRPVKGMGPRGCFGYMRDAYAYTQKNDVYAYGSVLLSLLCKRVFTEEDRLSYRPYVAEWAESQFKASLFSSLVDQSFVKEEGYFHRDAIEVTKLAIQCVAYYSEDRPTMEQVVKRLLKLKVVHAHADELGIDKLL
;
A
#
# COMPACT_ATOMS: atom_id res chain seq x y z
N MET A 1 20.90 34.34 -26.66
CA MET A 1 22.21 34.87 -27.13
C MET A 1 22.78 35.83 -26.10
N ARG A 2 24.04 35.56 -25.65
CA ARG A 2 25.03 36.50 -25.06
C ARG A 2 24.71 37.16 -23.69
N PRO A 3 25.74 37.67 -22.97
CA PRO A 3 26.15 37.03 -21.71
C PRO A 3 25.76 37.76 -20.42
N ASN A 4 24.93 38.82 -20.46
CA ASN A 4 24.77 39.73 -19.32
C ASN A 4 23.31 40.10 -18.93
N GLY A 5 22.36 39.15 -18.88
CA GLY A 5 21.07 39.39 -18.20
C GLY A 5 19.84 38.77 -18.84
N LYS A 6 19.02 38.14 -17.97
CA LYS A 6 17.59 37.73 -18.05
C LYS A 6 16.83 38.18 -19.32
N GLN A 7 15.97 37.42 -20.00
CA GLN A 7 15.04 36.32 -19.65
C GLN A 7 14.58 35.58 -20.94
N VAL A 8 14.18 34.30 -20.78
CA VAL A 8 13.01 33.55 -21.35
C VAL A 8 12.65 33.65 -22.84
N THR A 9 12.38 32.49 -23.51
CA THR A 9 11.12 32.22 -24.25
C THR A 9 10.93 30.71 -24.53
N VAL A 10 9.67 30.29 -24.43
CA VAL A 10 9.05 28.94 -24.47
C VAL A 10 8.58 28.58 -25.90
N LYS A 11 8.41 27.27 -26.19
CA LYS A 11 7.34 26.57 -26.99
C LYS A 11 7.92 25.48 -27.91
N VAL A 12 7.26 24.39 -28.31
CA VAL A 12 5.97 23.69 -28.07
C VAL A 12 6.14 22.29 -28.70
N TRP A 13 5.41 21.28 -28.23
CA TRP A 13 5.37 19.94 -28.82
C TRP A 13 4.51 19.89 -30.09
N GLU A 14 4.96 19.14 -31.10
CA GLU A 14 4.12 18.66 -32.22
C GLU A 14 4.31 17.14 -32.37
N ASP A 15 3.21 16.40 -32.23
CA ASP A 15 3.05 15.02 -32.65
C ASP A 15 3.00 14.93 -34.19
N GLU A 16 3.59 13.88 -34.78
CA GLU A 16 2.85 12.84 -35.54
C GLU A 16 3.76 11.96 -36.42
N LYS A 17 3.44 10.65 -36.38
CA LYS A 17 3.51 9.64 -37.46
C LYS A 17 4.81 8.88 -37.76
N SER A 18 4.80 7.66 -37.22
CA SER A 18 4.99 6.35 -37.89
C SER A 18 6.32 6.03 -38.58
N LEU A 19 7.05 5.06 -38.01
CA LEU A 19 7.47 3.86 -38.74
C LEU A 19 7.91 2.77 -37.76
N TYR A 20 7.37 1.58 -37.95
CA TYR A 20 7.78 0.35 -37.28
C TYR A 20 9.22 0.00 -37.67
N GLU A 21 10.12 -0.15 -36.69
CA GLU A 21 11.24 -1.09 -36.78
C GLU A 21 11.63 -1.55 -35.37
N VAL A 22 11.68 -2.87 -35.21
CA VAL A 22 11.97 -3.56 -33.96
C VAL A 22 13.49 -3.58 -33.76
N LEU A 23 14.00 -2.91 -32.71
CA LEU A 23 15.27 -3.27 -32.07
C LEU A 23 15.17 -3.10 -30.53
N PRO A 24 15.86 -3.94 -29.73
CA PRO A 24 15.58 -4.08 -28.31
C PRO A 24 16.51 -3.25 -27.42
N GLY A 25 15.90 -2.53 -26.47
CA GLY A 25 16.47 -2.21 -25.18
C GLY A 25 17.18 -0.87 -25.09
N ASP A 26 16.47 0.14 -24.58
CA ASP A 26 17.07 1.27 -23.86
C ASP A 26 16.05 1.80 -22.83
N ASN A 27 16.28 1.41 -21.56
CA ASN A 27 15.68 2.00 -20.36
C ASN A 27 16.67 3.05 -19.80
N GLU A 28 17.17 3.94 -20.64
CA GLU A 28 17.88 5.14 -20.21
C GLU A 28 16.90 6.31 -20.23
N ILE A 29 16.29 6.59 -19.08
CA ILE A 29 15.91 7.91 -18.52
C ILE A 29 15.17 7.59 -17.21
N ARG A 30 15.91 7.46 -16.10
CA ARG A 30 15.41 7.59 -14.72
C ARG A 30 16.53 7.61 -13.65
N PHE A 31 17.72 8.10 -14.00
CA PHE A 31 18.91 7.97 -13.13
C PHE A 31 19.33 9.26 -12.40
N LEU A 32 18.48 10.29 -12.33
CA LEU A 32 18.80 11.52 -11.60
C LEU A 32 17.91 11.81 -10.37
N GLU A 33 16.93 10.97 -10.05
CA GLU A 33 16.02 11.20 -8.92
C GLU A 33 16.48 10.58 -7.57
N GLU A 34 17.53 9.76 -7.55
CA GLU A 34 17.91 9.01 -6.33
C GLU A 34 19.01 9.67 -5.46
N VAL A 35 19.62 10.78 -5.90
CA VAL A 35 20.66 11.48 -5.10
C VAL A 35 20.06 12.57 -4.18
N GLU A 36 18.87 13.09 -4.48
CA GLU A 36 18.18 14.07 -3.61
C GLU A 36 17.56 13.43 -2.36
N LEU A 37 17.25 12.13 -2.39
CA LEU A 37 16.64 11.41 -1.25
C LEU A 37 17.56 11.33 -0.02
N LEU A 38 18.88 11.29 -0.19
CA LEU A 38 19.84 11.31 0.91
C LEU A 38 20.01 12.70 1.54
N GLN A 39 19.84 13.78 0.77
CA GLN A 39 19.82 15.15 1.31
C GLN A 39 18.49 15.47 2.01
N PHE A 40 17.38 14.88 1.55
CA PHE A 40 16.05 15.12 2.12
C PHE A 40 15.85 14.50 3.52
N PHE A 41 16.37 13.29 3.77
CA PHE A 41 16.30 12.69 5.12
C PHE A 41 17.08 13.49 6.17
N MET A 42 18.13 14.23 5.77
CA MET A 42 18.85 15.12 6.69
C MET A 42 18.13 16.44 6.97
N HIS A 43 17.10 16.80 6.20
CA HIS A 43 16.42 18.10 6.31
C HIS A 43 15.14 18.05 7.19
N ARG A 44 14.63 16.86 7.53
CA ARG A 44 13.33 16.73 8.24
C ARG A 44 13.41 16.61 9.77
N GLU A 45 14.61 16.58 10.36
CA GLU A 45 14.81 16.81 11.81
C GLU A 45 14.92 18.31 12.19
N GLU A 46 14.55 19.23 11.29
CA GLU A 46 14.64 20.68 11.55
C GLU A 46 13.47 21.27 12.36
N LYS A 47 12.48 20.48 12.78
CA LYS A 47 11.38 21.00 13.60
C LYS A 47 10.93 20.02 14.67
N GLU A 48 11.72 19.89 15.73
CA GLU A 48 11.19 19.89 17.10
C GLU A 48 12.31 20.07 18.13
N ARG A 49 11.97 20.78 19.21
CA ARG A 49 12.89 21.40 20.17
C ARG A 49 13.63 20.36 21.02
N SER A 50 14.87 20.05 20.68
CA SER A 50 15.79 19.26 21.52
C SER A 50 17.15 19.95 21.71
N PRO A 51 17.78 19.88 22.92
CA PRO A 51 19.12 20.41 23.18
C PRO A 51 20.23 19.88 22.25
N TYR A 52 19.97 18.80 21.51
CA TYR A 52 20.86 18.24 20.49
C TYR A 52 21.13 19.20 19.31
N HIS A 53 20.22 20.15 19.02
CA HIS A 53 20.34 21.09 17.91
C HIS A 53 21.58 22.02 18.02
N ARG A 54 22.01 22.38 19.24
CA ARG A 54 23.20 23.24 19.45
C ARG A 54 24.52 22.54 19.15
N ASN A 55 24.57 21.20 19.19
CA ASN A 55 25.79 20.45 18.89
C ASN A 55 25.91 20.16 17.38
N LEU A 56 24.80 19.99 16.67
CA LEU A 56 24.77 19.77 15.21
C LEU A 56 25.05 21.05 14.39
N VAL A 57 24.57 22.22 14.84
CA VAL A 57 24.94 23.51 14.21
C VAL A 57 26.45 23.76 14.33
N LYS A 58 27.05 23.40 15.48
CA LYS A 58 28.51 23.47 15.68
C LYS A 58 29.28 22.48 14.81
N LEU A 59 28.68 21.36 14.37
CA LEU A 59 29.28 20.45 13.38
C LEU A 59 29.16 21.00 11.96
N LYS A 60 28.01 21.57 11.57
CA LYS A 60 27.78 22.19 10.25
C LYS A 60 28.73 23.38 10.00
N GLU A 61 29.01 24.18 11.03
CA GLU A 61 30.00 25.27 10.98
C GLU A 61 31.46 24.75 10.94
N ARG A 62 31.74 23.56 11.47
CA ARG A 62 33.09 22.97 11.53
C ARG A 62 33.49 22.19 10.28
N TYR A 63 32.53 21.70 9.49
CA TYR A 63 32.74 20.91 8.26
C TYR A 63 32.28 21.61 6.96
N SER A 64 32.10 22.94 6.99
CA SER A 64 31.96 23.72 5.76
C SER A 64 33.31 23.79 5.02
N ASN A 65 33.67 22.71 4.32
CA ASN A 65 34.90 22.61 3.53
C ASN A 65 34.65 23.11 2.09
N PRO A 66 35.39 24.11 1.57
CA PRO A 66 35.21 24.65 0.22
C PRO A 66 35.56 23.69 -0.93
N LEU A 67 35.99 22.45 -0.65
CA LEU A 67 36.48 21.52 -1.67
C LEU A 67 35.39 20.81 -2.51
N VAL A 68 34.10 20.98 -2.18
CA VAL A 68 32.99 20.41 -2.98
C VAL A 68 32.73 21.21 -4.28
N SER A 69 33.34 22.40 -4.44
CA SER A 69 33.17 23.22 -5.65
C SER A 69 34.18 22.94 -6.78
N LYS A 70 34.93 21.84 -6.72
CA LYS A 70 35.77 21.36 -7.83
C LYS A 70 35.39 19.93 -8.21
N VAL A 71 34.16 19.77 -8.72
CA VAL A 71 33.91 18.69 -9.67
C VAL A 71 34.64 19.10 -10.94
N VAL A 72 35.61 18.26 -11.34
CA VAL A 72 36.47 18.46 -12.50
C VAL A 72 35.60 18.57 -13.76
N ASP A 73 35.70 19.69 -14.47
CA ASP A 73 35.28 19.81 -15.87
C ASP A 73 35.99 18.73 -16.68
N LEU A 74 35.24 17.75 -17.19
CA LEU A 74 35.74 16.65 -18.02
C LEU A 74 35.33 16.79 -19.50
N ASP A 75 34.96 17.99 -19.95
CA ASP A 75 34.49 18.21 -21.34
C ASP A 75 35.54 18.87 -22.28
N GLU A 76 36.80 19.02 -21.87
CA GLU A 76 37.87 19.48 -22.76
C GLU A 76 39.10 18.55 -22.69
N VAL A 77 39.09 17.46 -23.47
CA VAL A 77 40.23 16.88 -24.24
C VAL A 77 39.67 15.71 -25.07
N GLY A 78 40.07 15.62 -26.34
CA GLY A 78 39.54 14.68 -27.34
C GLY A 78 39.60 13.19 -26.99
N THR A 79 38.56 12.47 -27.43
CA THR A 79 38.47 11.03 -27.71
C THR A 79 39.45 10.10 -26.97
N VAL A 80 39.20 9.78 -25.70
CA VAL A 80 39.64 8.55 -25.00
C VAL A 80 38.61 8.22 -23.88
N ASP A 81 38.11 6.98 -23.84
CA ASP A 81 37.26 6.34 -22.80
C ASP A 81 36.50 7.22 -21.80
N LYS A 82 35.17 7.37 -21.97
CA LYS A 82 34.27 7.93 -20.94
C LYS A 82 34.05 6.91 -19.82
N GLN A 83 34.95 6.87 -18.85
CA GLN A 83 34.83 6.01 -17.67
C GLN A 83 33.90 6.65 -16.62
N THR A 84 32.83 5.96 -16.23
CA THR A 84 31.92 6.41 -15.15
C THR A 84 32.61 6.31 -13.78
N ILE A 85 32.13 7.07 -12.78
CA ILE A 85 32.64 6.98 -11.39
C ILE A 85 32.49 5.56 -10.82
N PHE A 86 31.48 4.80 -11.28
CA PHE A 86 31.26 3.41 -10.92
C PHE A 86 32.32 2.48 -11.52
N ASP A 87 32.65 2.68 -12.81
CA ASP A 87 33.69 1.90 -13.49
C ASP A 87 35.10 2.24 -12.98
N TRP A 88 35.34 3.50 -12.57
CA TRP A 88 36.54 3.90 -11.84
C TRP A 88 36.63 3.20 -10.47
N ALA A 89 35.56 3.27 -9.66
CA ALA A 89 35.54 2.69 -8.32
C ALA A 89 35.75 1.16 -8.33
N TRP A 90 35.10 0.44 -9.26
CA TRP A 90 35.29 -1.00 -9.43
C TRP A 90 36.69 -1.37 -9.92
N ARG A 91 37.28 -0.55 -10.81
CA ARG A 91 38.65 -0.76 -11.29
C ARG A 91 39.65 -0.53 -10.18
N GLU A 92 39.54 0.59 -9.46
CA GLU A 92 40.42 0.88 -8.33
C GLU A 92 40.32 -0.27 -7.31
N TYR A 93 39.10 -0.62 -6.85
CA TYR A 93 38.86 -1.70 -5.89
C TYR A 93 39.42 -3.07 -6.30
N LYS A 94 39.49 -3.35 -7.61
CA LYS A 94 40.03 -4.61 -8.17
C LYS A 94 41.50 -4.50 -8.62
N SER A 95 42.10 -3.31 -8.61
CA SER A 95 43.44 -3.10 -9.14
C SER A 95 44.47 -3.79 -8.25
N PRO A 96 45.37 -4.64 -8.82
CA PRO A 96 46.41 -5.29 -8.05
C PRO A 96 47.51 -4.27 -7.76
N LYS A 97 47.35 -3.47 -6.71
CA LYS A 97 48.48 -2.76 -6.10
C LYS A 97 49.19 -3.77 -5.20
N ASP A 98 50.38 -4.15 -5.61
CA ASP A 98 51.37 -5.05 -5.00
C ASP A 98 51.16 -5.39 -3.50
N GLU A 99 50.27 -6.34 -3.20
CA GLU A 99 50.40 -7.41 -2.18
C GLU A 99 49.04 -8.11 -1.90
N PRO A 100 49.01 -9.44 -1.69
CA PRO A 100 47.76 -10.19 -1.40
C PRO A 100 47.07 -9.80 -0.07
N SER A 101 47.74 -9.01 0.78
CA SER A 101 47.30 -8.57 2.10
C SER A 101 46.33 -7.36 2.05
N GLN A 102 46.22 -6.65 0.92
CA GLN A 102 45.44 -5.41 0.78
C GLN A 102 44.06 -5.58 0.09
N ARG A 103 43.39 -6.74 0.20
CA ARG A 103 41.98 -6.91 -0.25
C ARG A 103 40.93 -6.11 0.55
N ASN A 104 41.38 -5.25 1.46
CA ASN A 104 40.59 -4.48 2.40
C ASN A 104 41.05 -3.02 2.39
N PHE A 105 40.89 -2.32 1.26
CA PHE A 105 41.21 -0.90 1.22
C PHE A 105 39.94 -0.06 0.99
N SER A 106 39.98 1.15 1.55
CA SER A 106 38.89 2.11 1.53
C SER A 106 39.02 3.00 0.30
N LEU A 107 37.92 3.25 -0.41
CA LEU A 107 37.84 4.31 -1.43
C LEU A 107 37.42 5.66 -0.83
N VAL A 108 37.27 5.73 0.49
CA VAL A 108 36.96 6.98 1.19
C VAL A 108 38.11 7.96 1.01
N HIS A 109 37.78 9.18 0.59
CA HIS A 109 38.77 10.19 0.25
C HIS A 109 39.64 10.57 1.47
N PRO A 110 40.97 10.68 1.33
CA PRO A 110 41.88 10.96 2.46
C PRO A 110 41.59 12.26 3.22
N SER A 111 40.86 13.22 2.63
CA SER A 111 40.43 14.43 3.34
C SER A 111 39.56 14.12 4.57
N LEU A 112 38.89 12.97 4.59
CA LEU A 112 38.07 12.53 5.72
C LEU A 112 38.90 11.94 6.87
N GLU A 113 40.19 11.63 6.66
CA GLU A 113 41.10 11.17 7.73
C GLU A 113 41.34 12.25 8.80
N SER A 114 41.08 13.51 8.45
CA SER A 114 41.16 14.64 9.39
C SER A 114 39.92 14.77 10.30
N ASP A 115 38.85 14.01 10.05
CA ASP A 115 37.65 14.00 10.88
C ASP A 115 37.90 13.18 12.16
N PRO A 116 37.66 13.73 13.37
CA PRO A 116 37.86 13.01 14.64
C PRO A 116 36.98 11.76 14.81
N LEU A 117 35.91 11.63 14.03
CA LEU A 117 35.02 10.47 14.02
C LEU A 117 35.31 9.48 12.88
N PHE A 118 36.30 9.77 12.03
CA PHE A 118 36.69 8.89 10.95
C PHE A 118 37.39 7.64 11.49
N ASP A 119 36.88 6.48 11.09
CA ASP A 119 37.46 5.17 11.36
C ASP A 119 37.85 4.52 10.02
N CYS A 120 39.13 4.18 9.88
CA CYS A 120 39.67 3.62 8.64
C CYS A 120 39.11 2.22 8.31
N ILE A 121 38.67 1.46 9.32
CA ILE A 121 38.03 0.15 9.15
C ILE A 121 36.59 0.34 8.64
N ASP A 122 35.88 1.35 9.13
CA ASP A 122 34.55 1.71 8.64
C ASP A 122 34.58 2.19 7.20
N GLY A 123 35.62 2.94 6.80
CA GLY A 123 35.82 3.31 5.40
C GLY A 123 35.86 2.10 4.46
N ILE A 124 36.50 1.00 4.88
CA ILE A 124 36.54 -0.26 4.13
C ILE A 124 35.14 -0.90 4.06
N LYS A 125 34.41 -0.94 5.18
CA LYS A 125 33.06 -1.53 5.24
C LYS A 125 32.07 -0.74 4.36
N VAL A 126 32.11 0.58 4.42
CA VAL A 126 31.25 1.48 3.63
C VAL A 126 31.57 1.37 2.14
N THR A 127 32.86 1.31 1.78
CA THR A 127 33.30 1.09 0.40
C THR A 127 32.74 -0.21 -0.18
N LYS A 128 32.80 -1.30 0.58
CA LYS A 128 32.23 -2.60 0.16
C LYS A 128 30.72 -2.57 0.02
N LEU A 129 30.03 -1.93 0.98
CA LEU A 129 28.59 -1.78 0.94
C LEU A 129 28.14 -0.97 -0.28
N ALA A 130 28.80 0.15 -0.56
CA ALA A 130 28.54 0.97 -1.73
C ALA A 130 28.73 0.20 -3.04
N LEU A 131 29.81 -0.57 -3.18
CA LEU A 131 30.08 -1.42 -4.35
C LEU A 131 29.02 -2.52 -4.55
N HIS A 132 28.47 -3.07 -3.47
CA HIS A 132 27.34 -4.02 -3.54
C HIS A 132 26.02 -3.34 -3.93
N CYS A 133 25.78 -2.11 -3.48
CA CYS A 133 24.58 -1.34 -3.84
C CYS A 133 24.53 -0.99 -5.32
N VAL A 134 25.69 -0.71 -5.93
CA VAL A 134 25.82 -0.33 -7.35
C VAL A 134 26.14 -1.51 -8.27
N HIS A 135 25.93 -2.74 -7.80
CA HIS A 135 26.26 -3.94 -8.56
C HIS A 135 25.50 -3.98 -9.92
N LYS A 136 26.19 -4.40 -11.00
CA LYS A 136 25.62 -4.42 -12.37
C LYS A 136 24.38 -5.31 -12.50
N ASP A 137 24.36 -6.46 -11.82
CA ASP A 137 23.16 -7.30 -11.64
C ASP A 137 22.29 -6.77 -10.47
N PRO A 138 21.04 -6.30 -10.71
CA PRO A 138 20.14 -5.79 -9.67
C PRO A 138 19.81 -6.80 -8.58
N ARG A 139 19.80 -8.11 -8.89
CA ARG A 139 19.46 -9.16 -7.93
C ARG A 139 20.55 -9.41 -6.89
N LYS A 140 21.77 -8.92 -7.15
CA LYS A 140 22.91 -9.02 -6.23
C LYS A 140 23.04 -7.78 -5.33
N ARG A 141 22.18 -6.76 -5.54
CA ARG A 141 22.15 -5.57 -4.70
C ARG A 141 21.47 -5.90 -3.36
N PRO A 142 22.00 -5.40 -2.23
CA PRO A 142 21.37 -5.60 -0.93
C PRO A 142 20.05 -4.83 -0.83
N SER A 143 19.10 -5.37 -0.08
CA SER A 143 17.91 -4.63 0.36
C SER A 143 18.31 -3.50 1.31
N MET A 144 17.48 -2.45 1.42
CA MET A 144 17.72 -1.35 2.36
C MET A 144 17.81 -1.81 3.83
N LYS A 145 17.11 -2.89 4.18
CA LYS A 145 17.25 -3.54 5.50
C LYS A 145 18.65 -4.12 5.71
N GLN A 146 19.25 -4.71 4.69
CA GLN A 146 20.63 -5.21 4.75
C GLN A 146 21.61 -4.03 4.78
N VAL A 147 21.39 -2.97 4.00
CA VAL A 147 22.21 -1.75 4.03
C VAL A 147 22.23 -1.14 5.43
N TYR A 148 21.06 -0.92 6.03
CA TYR A 148 20.91 -0.39 7.38
C TYR A 148 21.64 -1.25 8.43
N LYS A 149 21.48 -2.58 8.38
CA LYS A 149 22.20 -3.52 9.27
C LYS A 149 23.72 -3.45 9.11
N HIS A 150 24.24 -3.15 7.92
CA HIS A 150 25.68 -2.99 7.72
C HIS A 150 26.17 -1.65 8.27
N LEU A 151 25.39 -0.58 8.12
CA LEU A 151 25.72 0.76 8.66
C LEU A 151 25.72 0.79 10.19
N LEU A 152 24.81 0.06 10.86
CA LEU A 152 24.80 -0.06 12.33
C LEU A 152 26.01 -0.82 12.90
N LYS A 153 26.76 -1.55 12.06
CA LYS A 153 27.98 -2.27 12.44
C LYS A 153 29.25 -1.44 12.25
N LEU A 154 29.11 -0.18 11.88
CA LEU A 154 30.23 0.75 11.80
C LEU A 154 30.66 1.15 13.22
N ASN A 155 31.96 1.19 13.46
CA ASN A 155 32.57 1.61 14.71
C ASN A 155 32.15 3.03 15.08
N VAL A 156 32.02 3.95 14.11
CA VAL A 156 31.50 5.31 14.31
C VAL A 156 30.04 5.31 14.78
N ALA A 157 29.23 4.37 14.31
CA ALA A 157 27.86 4.19 14.77
C ALA A 157 27.80 3.51 16.16
N GLN A 158 28.84 2.78 16.55
CA GLN A 158 28.92 2.11 17.85
C GLN A 158 29.57 2.96 18.93
N SER A 159 30.40 3.94 18.58
CA SER A 159 31.10 4.82 19.51
C SER A 159 30.21 5.94 20.05
N ASP A 160 29.14 6.28 19.35
CA ASP A 160 28.15 7.27 19.78
C ASP A 160 27.30 6.72 20.94
N ALA A 161 27.36 7.39 22.09
CA ALA A 161 26.75 6.91 23.34
C ALA A 161 25.21 6.83 23.28
N ALA A 162 24.58 7.55 22.34
CA ALA A 162 23.15 7.44 22.05
C ALA A 162 22.76 6.07 21.45
N ILE A 163 23.69 5.39 20.77
CA ILE A 163 23.46 4.07 20.16
C ILE A 163 23.85 2.94 21.14
N LYS A 164 24.78 3.19 22.06
CA LYS A 164 25.20 2.23 23.11
C LYS A 164 24.10 1.85 24.10
N GLY A 165 23.04 2.65 24.26
CA GLY A 165 21.86 2.29 25.06
C GLY A 165 21.14 1.03 24.54
N ASN A 166 21.29 0.71 23.24
CA ASN A 166 20.70 -0.46 22.59
C ASN A 166 21.72 -1.56 22.24
N GLY A 167 23.02 -1.37 22.53
CA GLY A 167 24.10 -2.24 22.03
C GLY A 167 24.60 -3.33 22.99
N SER A 168 24.35 -3.25 24.30
CA SER A 168 25.03 -4.11 25.28
C SER A 168 24.41 -5.51 25.50
N LYS A 169 23.32 -5.88 24.82
CA LYS A 169 22.71 -7.23 24.90
C LYS A 169 23.08 -8.17 23.74
N LEU A 170 23.86 -7.74 22.75
CA LEU A 170 24.02 -8.45 21.48
C LEU A 170 25.41 -9.06 21.21
N SER A 171 26.33 -9.08 22.18
CA SER A 171 27.68 -9.66 21.97
C SER A 171 27.82 -11.14 22.36
N GLY A 172 26.75 -11.82 22.78
CA GLY A 172 26.81 -13.20 23.32
C GLY A 172 26.31 -14.34 22.42
N ASP A 173 25.47 -14.07 21.41
CA ASP A 173 24.64 -15.12 20.79
C ASP A 173 25.04 -15.57 19.37
N ALA A 174 26.19 -15.13 18.85
CA ALA A 174 26.59 -15.43 17.48
C ALA A 174 26.84 -16.94 17.18
N SER A 175 27.05 -17.77 18.21
CA SER A 175 27.28 -19.22 18.05
C SER A 175 26.07 -20.10 18.39
N LYS A 176 24.92 -19.53 18.73
CA LYS A 176 23.66 -20.27 18.98
C LYS A 176 22.61 -20.10 17.89
N LEU A 177 22.85 -19.19 16.93
CA LEU A 177 21.91 -18.81 15.88
C LEU A 177 21.75 -19.83 14.73
N GLU A 178 22.55 -20.90 14.67
CA GLU A 178 22.35 -21.98 13.69
C GLU A 178 21.35 -23.07 14.15
N SER A 179 20.98 -23.13 15.44
CA SER A 179 20.04 -24.14 15.95
C SER A 179 18.59 -23.65 16.12
N ASP A 180 18.33 -22.34 16.04
CA ASP A 180 17.02 -21.75 16.37
C ASP A 180 16.11 -21.46 15.15
N GLU A 181 16.53 -21.80 13.92
CA GLU A 181 15.67 -21.72 12.73
C GLU A 181 14.45 -22.67 12.76
N LEU A 182 14.34 -23.55 13.77
CA LEU A 182 13.17 -24.42 13.98
C LEU A 182 12.15 -23.93 15.02
N SER A 183 12.29 -22.77 15.66
CA SER A 183 11.28 -22.28 16.60
C SER A 183 10.95 -20.79 16.43
N GLY A 184 10.00 -20.51 15.53
CA GLY A 184 9.47 -19.16 15.27
C GLY A 184 8.60 -18.63 16.41
N ARG A 185 9.17 -18.32 17.58
CA ARG A 185 8.40 -17.89 18.76
C ARG A 185 8.75 -16.53 19.39
N ARG A 186 9.71 -15.75 18.90
CA ARG A 186 9.96 -14.36 19.36
C ARG A 186 10.50 -13.55 18.17
N SER A 187 10.01 -12.40 17.74
CA SER A 187 9.38 -11.26 18.44
C SER A 187 8.51 -10.44 17.47
N LEU A 188 7.18 -10.49 17.65
CA LEU A 188 6.22 -9.44 17.23
C LEU A 188 5.75 -8.60 18.45
N GLN A 189 6.30 -8.91 19.63
CA GLN A 189 5.73 -8.54 20.93
C GLN A 189 6.18 -7.20 21.49
N GLU A 190 7.18 -6.52 20.93
CA GLU A 190 7.78 -5.34 21.58
C GLU A 190 7.38 -3.99 20.95
N GLU A 191 6.56 -3.95 19.89
CA GLU A 191 6.20 -2.69 19.20
C GLU A 191 4.71 -2.51 18.84
N THR A 192 3.80 -3.42 19.22
CA THR A 192 2.35 -3.27 18.90
C THR A 192 1.48 -3.22 20.15
N SER A 193 0.46 -2.36 20.15
CA SER A 193 -0.56 -2.29 21.22
C SER A 193 -1.59 -3.44 21.14
N LEU A 194 -1.45 -4.30 20.13
CA LEU A 194 -2.36 -5.40 19.81
C LEU A 194 -2.25 -6.54 20.81
N GLN A 195 -3.40 -7.13 21.13
CA GLN A 195 -3.46 -8.30 22.00
C GLN A 195 -3.17 -9.58 21.19
N LEU A 196 -2.34 -10.46 21.75
CA LEU A 196 -2.15 -11.81 21.22
C LEU A 196 -3.19 -12.73 21.87
N PHE A 197 -4.11 -13.24 21.06
CA PHE A 197 -5.13 -14.19 21.45
C PHE A 197 -4.70 -15.62 21.11
N SER A 198 -5.12 -16.58 21.92
CA SER A 198 -5.04 -18.00 21.60
C SER A 198 -6.16 -18.41 20.64
N TYR A 199 -6.04 -19.59 20.04
CA TYR A 199 -7.14 -20.14 19.24
C TYR A 199 -8.37 -20.44 20.10
N ASP A 200 -8.16 -20.85 21.36
CA ASP A 200 -9.26 -21.08 22.31
C ASP A 200 -9.99 -19.78 22.66
N ASP A 201 -9.27 -18.65 22.74
CA ASP A 201 -9.91 -17.34 22.89
C ASP A 201 -10.83 -17.03 21.70
N LEU A 202 -10.37 -17.24 20.47
CA LEU A 202 -11.21 -17.02 19.28
C LEU A 202 -12.43 -17.93 19.27
N ARG A 203 -12.28 -19.18 19.71
CA ARG A 203 -13.35 -20.15 19.87
C ARG A 203 -14.37 -19.68 20.92
N ILE A 204 -13.91 -19.18 22.06
CA ILE A 204 -14.77 -18.61 23.11
C ILE A 204 -15.51 -17.38 22.58
N PHE A 205 -14.81 -16.44 21.94
CA PHE A 205 -15.40 -15.19 21.45
C PHE A 205 -16.53 -15.44 20.46
N THR A 206 -16.39 -16.47 19.63
CA THR A 206 -17.33 -16.79 18.55
C THR A 206 -18.38 -17.83 18.94
N ASN A 207 -18.41 -18.27 20.20
CA ASN A 207 -19.23 -19.39 20.67
C ASN A 207 -19.01 -20.65 19.83
N ASP A 208 -17.77 -21.14 19.84
CA ASP A 208 -17.30 -22.33 19.11
C ASP A 208 -17.44 -22.21 17.58
N PHE A 209 -17.21 -21.01 17.04
CA PHE A 209 -17.42 -20.70 15.63
C PHE A 209 -18.83 -21.07 15.12
N SER A 210 -19.84 -20.88 15.98
CA SER A 210 -21.25 -21.20 15.67
C SER A 210 -21.70 -20.58 14.36
N ASP A 211 -22.47 -21.34 13.58
CA ASP A 211 -23.07 -20.86 12.34
C ASP A 211 -24.04 -19.67 12.58
N GLU A 212 -24.61 -19.52 13.79
CA GLU A 212 -25.42 -18.35 14.16
C GLU A 212 -24.60 -17.05 14.20
N ASN A 213 -23.31 -17.17 14.54
CA ASN A 213 -22.37 -16.06 14.56
C ASN A 213 -21.67 -15.87 13.21
N ARG A 214 -21.83 -16.77 12.25
CA ARG A 214 -21.19 -16.66 10.94
C ARG A 214 -21.73 -15.48 10.15
N ILE A 215 -20.82 -14.65 9.67
CA ILE A 215 -21.15 -13.48 8.83
C ILE A 215 -20.99 -13.86 7.37
N TYR A 216 -19.81 -14.37 6.99
CA TYR A 216 -19.45 -14.60 5.60
C TYR A 216 -18.26 -15.55 5.44
N ASP A 217 -18.22 -16.26 4.29
CA ASP A 217 -17.09 -17.08 3.85
C ASP A 217 -16.34 -16.37 2.73
N PHE A 218 -15.10 -15.97 2.97
CA PHE A 218 -14.24 -15.38 1.95
C PHE A 218 -13.25 -16.42 1.42
N GLN A 219 -12.50 -16.05 0.38
CA GLN A 219 -11.65 -16.98 -0.38
C GLN A 219 -10.68 -17.79 0.48
N PHE A 220 -10.17 -17.20 1.57
CA PHE A 220 -9.13 -17.78 2.41
C PHE A 220 -9.61 -18.07 3.84
N GLY A 221 -10.91 -17.96 4.14
CA GLY A 221 -11.35 -18.07 5.52
C GLY A 221 -12.81 -17.69 5.77
N LYS A 222 -13.10 -17.41 7.04
CA LYS A 222 -14.45 -17.14 7.54
C LYS A 222 -14.47 -15.95 8.49
N LEU A 223 -15.58 -15.24 8.50
CA LEU A 223 -15.87 -14.11 9.38
C LEU A 223 -17.01 -14.45 10.34
N PHE A 224 -16.83 -14.11 11.60
CA PHE A 224 -17.79 -14.35 12.67
C PHE A 224 -18.02 -13.09 13.49
N ARG A 225 -19.24 -12.93 13.99
CA ARG A 225 -19.52 -12.07 15.13
C ARG A 225 -18.91 -12.73 16.37
N GLY A 226 -18.37 -11.93 17.26
CA GLY A 226 -17.87 -12.41 18.52
C GLY A 226 -18.09 -11.41 19.64
N ARG A 227 -17.74 -11.83 20.86
CA ARG A 227 -17.83 -11.00 22.04
C ARG A 227 -16.63 -11.22 22.95
N ILE A 228 -15.99 -10.12 23.37
CA ILE A 228 -14.94 -10.11 24.38
C ILE A 228 -15.49 -9.34 25.58
N GLN A 229 -15.82 -10.04 26.67
CA GLN A 229 -16.54 -9.46 27.81
C GLN A 229 -17.86 -8.81 27.34
N ASP A 230 -18.01 -7.49 27.47
CA ASP A 230 -19.18 -6.73 27.00
C ASP A 230 -18.96 -6.07 25.62
N ARG A 231 -17.77 -6.20 25.02
CA ARG A 231 -17.42 -5.61 23.71
C ARG A 231 -17.80 -6.56 22.59
N GLU A 232 -18.58 -6.08 21.62
CA GLU A 232 -18.91 -6.83 20.40
C GLU A 232 -17.81 -6.63 19.34
N VAL A 233 -17.38 -7.73 18.72
CA VAL A 233 -16.22 -7.76 17.83
C VAL A 233 -16.52 -8.56 16.57
N VAL A 234 -15.67 -8.40 15.55
CA VAL A 234 -15.63 -9.31 14.40
C VAL A 234 -14.35 -10.14 14.46
N VAL A 235 -14.49 -11.45 14.33
CA VAL A 235 -13.38 -12.40 14.29
C VAL A 235 -13.24 -12.93 12.87
N LYS A 236 -12.07 -12.69 12.26
CA LYS A 236 -11.69 -13.28 10.97
C LYS A 236 -10.71 -14.40 11.22
N ILE A 237 -10.99 -15.58 10.69
CA ILE A 237 -10.08 -16.72 10.71
C ILE A 237 -9.70 -17.12 9.29
N TRP A 238 -8.43 -17.38 9.05
CA TRP A 238 -7.97 -17.98 7.80
C TRP A 238 -7.97 -19.50 7.92
N GLN A 239 -8.39 -20.18 6.86
CA GLN A 239 -8.41 -21.63 6.78
C GLN A 239 -7.28 -22.15 5.87
N PRO A 240 -6.62 -23.27 6.21
CA PRO A 240 -5.68 -23.93 5.32
C PRO A 240 -6.37 -24.41 4.04
N GLY A 241 -5.77 -24.12 2.88
CA GLY A 241 -6.24 -24.64 1.59
C GLY A 241 -7.57 -24.03 1.11
N GLY A 242 -7.65 -22.68 1.11
CA GLY A 242 -8.82 -21.91 0.68
C GLY A 242 -9.47 -22.35 -0.64
N ILE A 243 -10.64 -21.77 -0.94
CA ILE A 243 -11.53 -22.22 -2.03
C ILE A 243 -10.82 -22.25 -3.40
N TYR A 244 -9.79 -21.41 -3.57
CA TYR A 244 -8.94 -21.36 -4.76
C TYR A 244 -7.47 -21.49 -4.33
N ARG A 245 -6.83 -22.61 -4.66
CA ARG A 245 -5.40 -22.83 -4.39
C ARG A 245 -4.56 -21.91 -5.25
N SER A 246 -3.84 -20.98 -4.64
CA SER A 246 -2.78 -20.23 -5.31
C SER A 246 -1.42 -20.69 -4.76
N GLY A 247 -0.38 -20.75 -5.60
CA GLY A 247 0.96 -21.22 -5.19
C GLY A 247 1.67 -20.34 -4.14
N HIS A 248 1.01 -19.31 -3.63
CA HIS A 248 1.48 -18.39 -2.59
C HIS A 248 0.46 -18.24 -1.46
N ASP A 249 -0.25 -19.31 -1.09
CA ASP A 249 -1.17 -19.33 0.05
C ASP A 249 -0.40 -19.27 1.38
N ASN A 250 0.05 -18.08 1.74
CA ASN A 250 0.72 -17.83 3.01
C ASN A 250 -0.15 -16.91 3.88
N ASN A 251 -1.03 -17.52 4.67
CA ASN A 251 -1.88 -16.82 5.63
C ASN A 251 -1.06 -16.05 6.69
N THR A 252 0.20 -16.44 6.94
CA THR A 252 1.09 -15.65 7.82
C THR A 252 1.50 -14.32 7.19
N LEU A 253 1.71 -14.28 5.86
CA LEU A 253 1.97 -13.01 5.17
C LEU A 253 0.73 -12.12 5.17
N ARG A 254 -0.45 -12.68 4.88
CA ARG A 254 -1.72 -11.93 4.94
C ARG A 254 -1.96 -11.34 6.33
N LEU A 255 -1.77 -12.13 7.39
CA LEU A 255 -1.84 -11.64 8.76
C LEU A 255 -0.87 -10.48 9.00
N ARG A 256 0.38 -10.65 8.57
CA ARG A 256 1.43 -9.64 8.76
C ARG A 256 1.07 -8.33 8.05
N ASP A 257 0.66 -8.40 6.78
CA ASP A 257 0.36 -7.21 5.98
C ASP A 257 -0.87 -6.47 6.54
N GLU A 258 -1.87 -7.22 6.99
CA GLU A 258 -3.07 -6.66 7.64
C GLU A 258 -2.76 -6.00 9.00
N ILE A 259 -1.91 -6.62 9.83
CA ILE A 259 -1.42 -6.01 11.08
C ILE A 259 -0.65 -4.72 10.78
N ILE A 260 0.28 -4.77 9.82
CA ILE A 260 1.10 -3.61 9.44
C ILE A 260 0.18 -2.47 9.00
N LEU A 261 -0.77 -2.75 8.11
CA LEU A 261 -1.68 -1.76 7.54
C LEU A 261 -2.57 -1.11 8.61
N LEU A 262 -3.20 -1.92 9.47
CA LEU A 262 -4.12 -1.43 10.50
C LEU A 262 -3.43 -0.89 11.76
N GLN A 263 -2.10 -0.86 11.80
CA GLN A 263 -1.32 -0.18 12.83
C GLN A 263 -0.66 1.11 12.32
N LEU A 264 -0.79 1.44 11.04
CA LEU A 264 -0.26 2.69 10.51
C LEU A 264 -1.09 3.89 11.01
N PRO A 265 -0.49 4.85 11.72
CA PRO A 265 -1.17 6.05 12.19
C PRO A 265 -1.86 6.82 11.06
N GLU A 266 -1.25 6.81 9.87
CA GLU A 266 -1.77 7.50 8.69
C GLU A 266 -3.08 6.87 8.19
N LEU A 267 -3.29 5.57 8.40
CA LEU A 267 -4.47 4.84 7.93
C LEU A 267 -5.52 4.67 9.02
N ILE A 268 -5.13 4.36 10.25
CA ILE A 268 -6.04 4.01 11.34
C ILE A 268 -7.01 5.15 11.72
N CYS A 269 -6.66 6.40 11.40
CA CYS A 269 -7.53 7.56 11.62
C CYS A 269 -8.70 7.65 10.63
N ASN A 270 -8.75 6.81 9.58
CA ASN A 270 -9.83 6.86 8.61
C ASN A 270 -11.11 6.21 9.17
N PRO A 271 -12.27 6.90 9.14
CA PRO A 271 -13.53 6.42 9.73
C PRO A 271 -14.12 5.18 9.04
N ASN A 272 -13.65 4.82 7.86
CA ASN A 272 -14.10 3.65 7.09
C ASN A 272 -13.09 2.49 7.10
N LEU A 273 -12.04 2.57 7.92
CA LEU A 273 -11.11 1.48 8.21
C LEU A 273 -11.39 0.92 9.61
N VAL A 274 -11.36 -0.41 9.73
CA VAL A 274 -11.70 -1.07 10.98
C VAL A 274 -10.53 -1.05 11.97
N GLU A 275 -10.79 -0.86 13.25
CA GLU A 275 -9.76 -0.95 14.28
C GLU A 275 -9.41 -2.42 14.55
N LEU A 276 -8.11 -2.74 14.49
CA LEU A 276 -7.59 -4.05 14.87
C LEU A 276 -7.26 -4.04 16.36
N ILE A 277 -7.84 -4.98 17.13
CA ILE A 277 -7.60 -5.07 18.58
C ILE A 277 -6.64 -6.19 18.97
N GLY A 278 -6.53 -7.21 18.12
CA GLY A 278 -5.61 -8.31 18.36
C GLY A 278 -5.63 -9.36 17.27
N TYR A 279 -4.79 -10.38 17.46
CA TYR A 279 -4.62 -11.45 16.48
C TYR A 279 -4.25 -12.77 17.13
N CYS A 280 -4.46 -13.86 16.40
CA CYS A 280 -4.08 -15.22 16.77
C CYS A 280 -3.09 -15.77 15.74
N ARG A 281 -2.04 -16.42 16.24
CA ARG A 281 -1.09 -17.18 15.42
C ARG A 281 -0.61 -18.41 16.19
N GLU A 282 -1.37 -19.49 16.09
CA GLU A 282 -1.10 -20.76 16.75
C GLU A 282 -1.09 -21.93 15.74
N GLY A 283 0.10 -22.37 15.33
CA GLY A 283 0.22 -23.41 14.30
C GLY A 283 -0.43 -22.98 12.98
N GLU A 284 -1.43 -23.73 12.53
CA GLU A 284 -2.24 -23.40 11.34
C GLU A 284 -3.41 -22.46 11.64
N HIS A 285 -3.70 -22.19 12.92
CA HIS A 285 -4.78 -21.31 13.35
C HIS A 285 -4.32 -19.86 13.34
N ILE A 286 -4.75 -19.15 12.29
CA ILE A 286 -4.44 -17.74 12.07
C ILE A 286 -5.74 -16.95 12.06
N GLY A 287 -5.77 -15.84 12.80
CA GLY A 287 -6.95 -14.99 12.87
C GLY A 287 -6.65 -13.58 13.33
N VAL A 288 -7.57 -12.67 13.06
CA VAL A 288 -7.57 -11.29 13.56
C VAL A 288 -8.91 -10.98 14.20
N VAL A 289 -8.88 -10.08 15.18
CA VAL A 289 -10.07 -9.59 15.86
C VAL A 289 -10.14 -8.10 15.69
N TYR A 290 -11.27 -7.63 15.18
CA TYR A 290 -11.54 -6.22 14.95
C TYR A 290 -12.54 -5.68 15.98
N ASP A 291 -12.36 -4.43 16.39
CA ASP A 291 -13.39 -3.72 17.13
C ASP A 291 -14.50 -3.25 16.18
N LEU A 292 -15.52 -4.07 16.04
CA LEU A 292 -16.62 -3.77 15.14
C LEU A 292 -17.89 -4.49 15.60
N LYS A 293 -18.91 -3.70 15.91
CA LYS A 293 -20.27 -4.19 16.05
C LYS A 293 -20.95 -4.27 14.68
N ALA A 294 -20.68 -5.36 13.96
CA ALA A 294 -21.14 -5.55 12.59
C ALA A 294 -22.66 -5.81 12.49
N LEU A 295 -23.35 -5.06 11.62
CA LEU A 295 -24.69 -5.40 11.15
C LEU A 295 -24.62 -6.66 10.29
N ASP A 296 -24.00 -6.56 9.11
CA ASP A 296 -23.74 -7.67 8.19
C ASP A 296 -22.86 -7.17 7.02
N THR A 297 -22.51 -8.06 6.09
CA THR A 297 -21.92 -7.66 4.81
C THR A 297 -22.96 -6.96 3.92
N VAL A 298 -22.50 -6.02 3.08
CA VAL A 298 -23.35 -5.39 2.06
C VAL A 298 -24.00 -6.44 1.15
N PHE A 299 -23.28 -7.52 0.83
CA PHE A 299 -23.82 -8.67 0.10
C PHE A 299 -25.10 -9.25 0.75
N ASN A 300 -25.04 -9.55 2.05
CA ASN A 300 -26.18 -10.11 2.79
C ASN A 300 -27.32 -9.10 2.93
N LEU A 301 -27.01 -7.82 3.18
CA LEU A 301 -28.02 -6.77 3.34
C LEU A 301 -28.79 -6.48 2.04
N ILE A 302 -28.10 -6.51 0.89
CA ILE A 302 -28.76 -6.41 -0.42
C ILE A 302 -29.74 -7.58 -0.61
N ARG A 303 -29.31 -8.82 -0.34
CA ARG A 303 -30.16 -10.01 -0.48
C ARG A 303 -31.37 -10.00 0.44
N LYS A 304 -31.21 -9.47 1.66
CA LYS A 304 -32.30 -9.31 2.63
C LYS A 304 -33.26 -8.17 2.26
N GLY A 305 -32.87 -7.30 1.32
CA GLY A 305 -33.66 -6.12 0.94
C GLY A 305 -33.79 -5.10 2.08
N SER A 306 -32.85 -5.09 3.02
CA SER A 306 -32.96 -4.38 4.30
C SER A 306 -32.28 -2.99 4.32
N LEU A 307 -31.93 -2.47 3.14
CA LEU A 307 -31.30 -1.15 3.00
C LEU A 307 -32.30 -0.15 2.43
N THR A 308 -32.34 1.04 3.02
CA THR A 308 -33.08 2.20 2.51
C THR A 308 -32.26 2.97 1.48
N TRP A 309 -32.91 3.89 0.78
CA TRP A 309 -32.30 4.79 -0.19
C TRP A 309 -31.19 5.63 0.43
N LEU A 310 -31.45 6.26 1.59
CA LEU A 310 -30.46 7.06 2.30
C LEU A 310 -29.25 6.23 2.73
N GLN A 311 -29.47 4.99 3.20
CA GLN A 311 -28.38 4.09 3.56
C GLN A 311 -27.53 3.71 2.34
N ILE A 312 -28.12 3.48 1.18
CA ILE A 312 -27.37 3.19 -0.05
C ILE A 312 -26.52 4.37 -0.50
N VAL A 313 -27.08 5.58 -0.42
CA VAL A 313 -26.33 6.81 -0.71
C VAL A 313 -25.16 6.96 0.27
N LYS A 314 -25.41 6.73 1.57
CA LYS A 314 -24.38 6.76 2.62
C LYS A 314 -23.25 5.76 2.35
N ILE A 315 -23.59 4.51 2.06
CA ILE A 315 -22.62 3.44 1.74
C ILE A 315 -21.80 3.81 0.50
N GLY A 316 -22.46 4.31 -0.56
CA GLY A 316 -21.79 4.72 -1.78
C GLY A 316 -20.78 5.85 -1.54
N ILE A 317 -21.15 6.87 -0.77
CA ILE A 317 -20.27 7.99 -0.44
C ILE A 317 -19.10 7.52 0.43
N GLY A 318 -19.38 6.82 1.54
CA GLY A 318 -18.35 6.38 2.46
C GLY A 318 -17.32 5.46 1.81
N PHE A 319 -17.78 4.51 1.00
CA PHE A 319 -16.85 3.62 0.31
C PHE A 319 -16.07 4.37 -0.78
N ALA A 320 -16.68 5.32 -1.48
CA ALA A 320 -15.98 6.16 -2.44
C ALA A 320 -14.91 7.04 -1.77
N SER A 321 -15.22 7.60 -0.59
CA SER A 321 -14.29 8.40 0.22
C SER A 321 -13.11 7.55 0.69
N LEU A 322 -13.34 6.33 1.17
CA LEU A 322 -12.28 5.41 1.55
C LEU A 322 -11.33 5.12 0.37
N LEU A 323 -11.87 4.76 -0.79
CA LEU A 323 -11.02 4.47 -1.96
C LEU A 323 -10.30 5.72 -2.46
N LYS A 324 -10.94 6.90 -2.43
CA LYS A 324 -10.25 8.17 -2.70
C LYS A 324 -9.06 8.37 -1.77
N PHE A 325 -9.26 8.13 -0.47
CA PHE A 325 -8.20 8.24 0.54
C PHE A 325 -7.05 7.27 0.25
N LEU A 326 -7.35 5.99 -0.01
CA LEU A 326 -6.34 4.97 -0.33
C LEU A 326 -5.61 5.26 -1.65
N HIS A 327 -6.30 5.80 -2.66
CA HIS A 327 -5.73 6.14 -3.97
C HIS A 327 -4.91 7.44 -3.98
N THR A 328 -4.94 8.22 -2.90
CA THR A 328 -4.20 9.47 -2.83
C THR A 328 -2.75 9.19 -2.42
N ASP A 329 -1.79 9.64 -3.23
CA ASP A 329 -0.38 9.62 -2.83
C ASP A 329 -0.18 10.60 -1.66
N ASN A 330 0.37 10.12 -0.55
CA ASN A 330 0.65 10.93 0.63
C ASN A 330 2.10 10.73 1.07
N PRO A 331 3.07 11.43 0.44
CA PRO A 331 4.49 11.19 0.66
C PRO A 331 4.87 11.19 2.15
N PRO A 332 5.60 10.16 2.65
CA PRO A 332 6.36 9.17 1.87
C PRO A 332 5.57 7.95 1.39
N LEU A 333 4.27 7.85 1.70
CA LEU A 333 3.41 6.74 1.30
C LEU A 333 2.93 6.93 -0.14
N GLN A 334 3.17 5.92 -0.98
CA GLN A 334 2.48 5.80 -2.27
C GLN A 334 1.02 5.41 -2.03
N SER A 335 0.18 5.64 -3.04
CA SER A 335 -1.18 5.14 -3.04
C SER A 335 -1.27 3.62 -2.88
N TYR A 336 -2.35 3.21 -2.24
CA TYR A 336 -2.76 1.82 -2.03
C TYR A 336 -3.78 1.42 -3.10
N ILE A 337 -3.74 0.17 -3.53
CA ILE A 337 -4.69 -0.44 -4.47
C ILE A 337 -5.26 -1.69 -3.78
N VAL A 338 -6.59 -1.79 -3.67
CA VAL A 338 -7.25 -2.80 -2.84
C VAL A 338 -7.33 -4.14 -3.56
N CYS A 339 -7.67 -4.15 -4.85
CA CYS A 339 -7.74 -5.33 -5.74
C CYS A 339 -8.74 -6.45 -5.37
N ASN A 340 -9.23 -6.52 -4.13
CA ASN A 340 -10.20 -7.51 -3.68
C ASN A 340 -11.49 -6.86 -3.15
N ILE A 341 -12.13 -6.06 -4.00
CA ILE A 341 -13.37 -5.36 -3.65
C ILE A 341 -14.58 -6.17 -4.14
N SER A 342 -15.54 -6.40 -3.25
CA SER A 342 -16.90 -6.87 -3.57
C SER A 342 -17.87 -6.49 -2.45
N PRO A 343 -19.20 -6.62 -2.64
CA PRO A 343 -20.18 -6.40 -1.58
C PRO A 343 -19.94 -7.25 -0.33
N SER A 344 -19.23 -8.37 -0.45
CA SER A 344 -18.95 -9.26 0.67
C SER A 344 -17.75 -8.82 1.52
N HIS A 345 -16.88 -7.97 0.97
CA HIS A 345 -15.72 -7.41 1.66
C HIS A 345 -16.02 -6.04 2.30
N ILE A 346 -17.29 -5.62 2.28
CA ILE A 346 -17.74 -4.37 2.91
C ILE A 346 -18.74 -4.77 4.00
N ILE A 347 -18.39 -4.52 5.26
CA ILE A 347 -19.28 -4.72 6.41
C ILE A 347 -19.85 -3.37 6.81
N LEU A 348 -21.11 -3.34 7.23
CA LEU A 348 -21.71 -2.14 7.83
C LEU A 348 -21.64 -2.23 9.34
N ASP A 349 -21.26 -1.14 10.00
CA ASP A 349 -21.48 -0.96 11.43
C ASP A 349 -22.97 -0.67 11.74
N GLN A 350 -23.31 -0.46 13.01
CA GLN A 350 -24.69 -0.17 13.43
C GLN A 350 -25.26 1.15 12.86
N ASP A 351 -24.39 2.07 12.47
CA ASP A 351 -24.75 3.37 11.92
C ASP A 351 -24.70 3.37 10.38
N PHE A 352 -24.56 2.20 9.75
CA PHE A 352 -24.46 2.01 8.30
C PHE A 352 -23.23 2.68 7.65
N PHE A 353 -22.14 2.88 8.41
CA PHE A 353 -20.84 3.22 7.83
C PHE A 353 -20.21 1.99 7.17
N PRO A 354 -19.72 2.11 5.94
CA PRO A 354 -19.02 1.01 5.27
C PRO A 354 -17.62 0.84 5.83
N MET A 355 -17.31 -0.37 6.27
CA MET A 355 -16.00 -0.81 6.76
C MET A 355 -15.43 -1.80 5.75
N LEU A 356 -14.28 -1.47 5.17
CA LEU A 356 -13.53 -2.43 4.35
C LEU A 356 -12.96 -3.51 5.28
N ILE A 357 -13.04 -4.76 4.84
CA ILE A 357 -12.43 -5.90 5.51
C ILE A 357 -11.63 -6.71 4.49
N ASP A 358 -10.71 -7.53 4.99
CA ASP A 358 -9.84 -8.37 4.17
C ASP A 358 -8.85 -7.62 3.27
N TYR A 359 -7.79 -7.12 3.91
CA TYR A 359 -6.71 -6.38 3.26
C TYR A 359 -5.63 -7.27 2.63
N GLY A 360 -5.85 -8.59 2.53
CA GLY A 360 -4.83 -9.57 2.16
C GLY A 360 -4.31 -9.49 0.71
N GLU A 361 -4.95 -8.71 -0.16
CA GLU A 361 -4.53 -8.48 -1.54
C GLU A 361 -4.19 -6.99 -1.81
N LEU A 362 -4.14 -6.18 -0.76
CA LEU A 362 -3.85 -4.76 -0.87
C LEU A 362 -2.37 -4.55 -1.28
N SER A 363 -2.14 -3.66 -2.23
CA SER A 363 -0.85 -3.42 -2.85
C SER A 363 -0.45 -1.95 -2.77
N GLY A 364 0.85 -1.66 -2.72
CA GLY A 364 1.37 -0.28 -2.72
C GLY A 364 1.53 0.31 -1.33
N GLY A 365 1.70 1.63 -1.25
CA GLY A 365 2.12 2.34 -0.04
C GLY A 365 3.38 1.74 0.57
N ILE A 366 3.30 1.21 1.80
CA ILE A 366 4.43 0.50 2.44
C ILE A 366 4.47 -1.00 2.16
N LEU A 367 3.40 -1.56 1.57
CA LEU A 367 3.32 -2.97 1.30
C LEU A 367 4.06 -3.30 0.00
N PRO A 368 4.60 -4.53 -0.12
CA PRO A 368 5.17 -4.98 -1.38
C PRO A 368 4.15 -4.86 -2.51
N ASP A 369 4.67 -4.60 -3.70
CA ASP A 369 3.88 -4.67 -4.92
C ASP A 369 3.35 -6.10 -5.10
N SER A 370 2.04 -6.25 -5.01
CA SER A 370 1.33 -7.53 -5.06
C SER A 370 0.93 -7.93 -6.48
N ARG A 371 1.41 -7.22 -7.51
CA ARG A 371 1.17 -7.56 -8.91
C ARG A 371 1.53 -9.03 -9.20
N PRO A 372 0.68 -9.79 -9.91
CA PRO A 372 0.94 -11.19 -10.17
C PRO A 372 2.17 -11.31 -11.05
N VAL A 373 3.13 -12.13 -10.64
CA VAL A 373 4.29 -12.44 -11.47
C VAL A 373 3.82 -13.22 -12.71
N LYS A 374 4.47 -13.00 -13.84
CA LYS A 374 4.17 -13.68 -15.11
C LYS A 374 4.08 -15.19 -14.90
N GLY A 375 2.92 -15.79 -15.20
CA GLY A 375 2.64 -17.21 -14.99
C GLY A 375 1.77 -17.53 -13.75
N MET A 376 1.48 -16.54 -12.89
CA MET A 376 0.44 -16.67 -11.87
C MET A 376 -0.94 -16.38 -12.47
N GLY A 377 -1.94 -17.14 -12.05
CA GLY A 377 -3.35 -16.86 -12.39
C GLY A 377 -3.82 -15.52 -11.81
N PRO A 378 -4.96 -15.01 -12.31
CA PRO A 378 -5.55 -13.78 -11.80
C PRO A 378 -5.88 -13.90 -10.31
N ARG A 379 -5.73 -12.80 -9.57
CA ARG A 379 -6.09 -12.67 -8.15
C ARG A 379 -7.10 -11.55 -7.97
N GLY A 380 -7.89 -11.62 -6.90
CA GLY A 380 -8.98 -10.69 -6.59
C GLY A 380 -10.37 -11.29 -6.84
N CYS A 381 -11.41 -10.45 -6.76
CA CYS A 381 -12.79 -10.91 -6.82
C CYS A 381 -13.33 -10.96 -8.27
N PHE A 382 -13.53 -12.16 -8.81
CA PHE A 382 -14.10 -12.35 -10.14
C PHE A 382 -15.47 -11.66 -10.29
N GLY A 383 -15.70 -11.03 -11.44
CA GLY A 383 -16.90 -10.22 -11.69
C GLY A 383 -16.84 -8.79 -11.16
N TYR A 384 -15.84 -8.46 -10.34
CA TYR A 384 -15.57 -7.11 -9.83
C TYR A 384 -14.25 -6.54 -10.34
N MET A 385 -13.62 -7.22 -11.32
CA MET A 385 -12.41 -6.77 -11.98
C MET A 385 -12.61 -6.86 -13.49
N ARG A 386 -12.20 -5.82 -14.23
CA ARG A 386 -12.26 -5.83 -15.69
C ARG A 386 -11.03 -6.47 -16.29
N ASP A 387 -9.85 -6.11 -15.77
CA ASP A 387 -8.58 -6.70 -16.16
C ASP A 387 -7.97 -7.36 -14.94
N ALA A 388 -8.01 -8.68 -14.94
CA ALA A 388 -7.61 -9.50 -13.81
C ALA A 388 -6.09 -9.57 -13.62
N TYR A 389 -5.30 -8.94 -14.51
CA TYR A 389 -3.85 -8.80 -14.39
C TYR A 389 -3.43 -7.34 -14.11
N ALA A 390 -4.36 -6.38 -14.13
CA ALA A 390 -4.06 -4.97 -13.90
C ALA A 390 -4.37 -4.53 -12.46
N TYR A 391 -3.32 -4.41 -11.65
CA TYR A 391 -3.39 -3.83 -10.31
C TYR A 391 -3.27 -2.32 -10.44
N THR A 392 -4.41 -1.67 -10.68
CA THR A 392 -4.49 -0.24 -10.89
C THR A 392 -5.65 0.35 -10.10
N GLN A 393 -5.54 1.61 -9.73
CA GLN A 393 -6.66 2.37 -9.15
C GLN A 393 -7.92 2.30 -10.03
N LYS A 394 -7.78 2.20 -11.36
CA LYS A 394 -8.90 2.05 -12.30
C LYS A 394 -9.62 0.70 -12.19
N ASN A 395 -8.96 -0.34 -11.70
CA ASN A 395 -9.61 -1.62 -11.42
C ASN A 395 -10.45 -1.52 -10.13
N ASP A 396 -9.95 -0.82 -9.11
CA ASP A 396 -10.74 -0.51 -7.91
C ASP A 396 -11.97 0.36 -8.24
N VAL A 397 -11.85 1.33 -9.17
CA VAL A 397 -13.00 2.12 -9.65
C VAL A 397 -14.06 1.23 -10.33
N TYR A 398 -13.64 0.22 -11.09
CA TYR A 398 -14.55 -0.74 -11.71
C TYR A 398 -15.27 -1.58 -10.65
N ALA A 399 -14.53 -2.06 -9.65
CA ALA A 399 -15.10 -2.82 -8.54
C ALA A 399 -16.11 -1.97 -7.74
N TYR A 400 -15.75 -0.72 -7.45
CA TYR A 400 -16.64 0.27 -6.82
C TYR A 400 -17.93 0.47 -7.62
N GLY A 401 -17.82 0.68 -8.95
CA GLY A 401 -18.99 0.83 -9.82
C GLY A 401 -19.91 -0.40 -9.78
N SER A 402 -19.33 -1.59 -9.75
CA SER A 402 -20.06 -2.86 -9.64
C SER A 402 -20.78 -3.00 -8.29
N VAL A 403 -20.15 -2.59 -7.19
CA VAL A 403 -20.79 -2.52 -5.85
C VAL A 403 -21.93 -1.50 -5.84
N LEU A 404 -21.70 -0.31 -6.39
CA LEU A 404 -22.72 0.74 -6.46
C LEU A 404 -23.94 0.29 -7.28
N LEU A 405 -23.72 -0.37 -8.43
CA LEU A 405 -24.80 -0.98 -9.20
C LEU A 405 -25.54 -2.07 -8.41
N SER A 406 -24.82 -2.87 -7.63
CA SER A 406 -25.42 -3.91 -6.79
C SER A 406 -26.38 -3.32 -5.75
N LEU A 407 -25.99 -2.21 -5.13
CA LEU A 407 -26.81 -1.46 -4.18
C LEU A 407 -28.05 -0.85 -4.86
N LEU A 408 -27.85 -0.10 -5.95
CA LEU A 408 -28.92 0.61 -6.66
C LEU A 408 -29.99 -0.35 -7.21
N CYS A 409 -29.56 -1.51 -7.73
CA CYS A 409 -30.44 -2.48 -8.39
C CYS A 409 -30.94 -3.58 -7.44
N LYS A 410 -30.59 -3.54 -6.15
CA LYS A 410 -30.79 -4.62 -5.17
C LYS A 410 -30.40 -6.01 -5.72
N ARG A 411 -29.27 -6.09 -6.44
CA ARG A 411 -28.82 -7.31 -7.14
C ARG A 411 -27.38 -7.65 -6.77
N VAL A 412 -27.14 -8.92 -6.44
CA VAL A 412 -25.78 -9.47 -6.27
C VAL A 412 -25.60 -10.70 -7.16
N PHE A 413 -24.36 -11.04 -7.48
CA PHE A 413 -24.04 -12.27 -8.20
C PHE A 413 -23.86 -13.43 -7.21
N THR A 414 -24.53 -14.56 -7.48
CA THR A 414 -24.59 -15.71 -6.57
C THR A 414 -24.01 -16.98 -7.20
N GLU A 415 -23.83 -18.03 -6.41
CA GLU A 415 -23.45 -19.35 -6.95
C GLU A 415 -24.49 -19.92 -7.91
N GLU A 416 -25.78 -19.64 -7.71
CA GLU A 416 -26.83 -20.03 -8.65
C GLU A 416 -26.68 -19.32 -10.00
N ASP A 417 -26.36 -18.03 -9.98
CA ASP A 417 -26.05 -17.25 -11.19
C ASP A 417 -24.84 -17.84 -11.92
N ARG A 418 -23.79 -18.24 -11.17
CA ARG A 418 -22.59 -18.88 -11.74
C ARG A 418 -22.92 -20.20 -12.43
N LEU A 419 -23.65 -21.09 -11.75
CA LEU A 419 -24.05 -22.39 -12.30
C LEU A 419 -24.97 -22.25 -13.52
N SER A 420 -25.72 -21.15 -13.59
CA SER A 420 -26.63 -20.84 -14.70
C SER A 420 -25.99 -19.97 -15.79
N TYR A 421 -24.68 -19.72 -15.74
CA TYR A 421 -23.94 -18.86 -16.68
C TYR A 421 -24.59 -17.47 -16.88
N ARG A 422 -25.16 -16.90 -15.81
CA ARG A 422 -25.71 -15.54 -15.83
C ARG A 422 -24.58 -14.52 -15.88
N PRO A 423 -24.80 -13.33 -16.48
CA PRO A 423 -23.82 -12.26 -16.46
C PRO A 423 -23.61 -11.71 -15.05
N TYR A 424 -22.41 -11.18 -14.79
CA TYR A 424 -22.13 -10.44 -13.56
C TYR A 424 -22.93 -9.14 -13.51
N VAL A 425 -23.02 -8.52 -12.31
CA VAL A 425 -23.87 -7.34 -12.08
C VAL A 425 -23.53 -6.19 -13.03
N ALA A 426 -22.25 -5.91 -13.27
CA ALA A 426 -21.82 -4.86 -14.19
C ALA A 426 -22.27 -5.09 -15.64
N GLU A 427 -22.05 -6.31 -16.16
CA GLU A 427 -22.44 -6.69 -17.52
C GLU A 427 -23.97 -6.68 -17.70
N TRP A 428 -24.69 -7.19 -16.70
CA TRP A 428 -26.15 -7.12 -16.67
C TRP A 428 -26.62 -5.66 -16.68
N ALA A 429 -26.07 -4.81 -15.81
CA ALA A 429 -26.47 -3.41 -15.70
C ALA A 429 -26.19 -2.63 -16.99
N GLU A 430 -25.04 -2.83 -17.64
CA GLU A 430 -24.75 -2.22 -18.95
C GLU A 430 -25.80 -2.59 -20.00
N SER A 431 -26.25 -3.86 -20.02
CA SER A 431 -27.30 -4.31 -20.94
C SER A 431 -28.66 -3.65 -20.63
N GLN A 432 -29.03 -3.56 -19.35
CA GLN A 432 -30.29 -2.96 -18.92
C GLN A 432 -30.30 -1.45 -19.11
N PHE A 433 -29.16 -0.78 -18.91
CA PHE A 433 -29.03 0.65 -19.13
C PHE A 433 -29.27 1.02 -20.59
N LYS A 434 -28.75 0.22 -21.53
CA LYS A 434 -29.03 0.39 -22.97
C LYS A 434 -30.49 0.10 -23.31
N ALA A 435 -31.02 -1.01 -22.81
CA ALA A 435 -32.41 -1.42 -23.07
C ALA A 435 -33.45 -0.42 -22.54
N SER A 436 -33.13 0.25 -21.42
CA SER A 436 -33.97 1.25 -20.78
C SER A 436 -33.82 2.67 -21.35
N LEU A 437 -33.18 2.80 -22.52
CA LEU A 437 -32.88 4.08 -23.17
C LEU A 437 -32.12 5.05 -22.25
N PHE A 438 -31.14 4.53 -21.51
CA PHE A 438 -30.26 5.27 -20.59
C PHE A 438 -30.99 5.92 -19.40
N SER A 439 -32.07 5.27 -18.92
CA SER A 439 -32.80 5.69 -17.72
C SER A 439 -32.22 5.10 -16.43
N SER A 440 -32.78 5.47 -15.28
CA SER A 440 -32.31 5.02 -13.98
C SER A 440 -32.50 3.50 -13.82
N LEU A 441 -31.49 2.83 -13.26
CA LEU A 441 -31.55 1.41 -12.90
C LEU A 441 -31.92 1.20 -11.42
N VAL A 442 -32.24 2.28 -10.70
CA VAL A 442 -32.60 2.20 -9.30
C VAL A 442 -33.87 1.37 -9.13
N ASP A 443 -33.82 0.41 -8.21
CA ASP A 443 -34.94 -0.47 -7.90
C ASP A 443 -36.18 0.33 -7.50
N GLN A 444 -37.35 -0.08 -8.00
CA GLN A 444 -38.60 0.65 -7.84
C GLN A 444 -39.06 0.75 -6.38
N SER A 445 -38.56 -0.12 -5.49
CA SER A 445 -38.89 -0.04 -4.06
C SER A 445 -38.41 1.26 -3.41
N PHE A 446 -37.35 1.90 -3.93
CA PHE A 446 -36.82 3.16 -3.39
C PHE A 446 -37.64 4.40 -3.75
N VAL A 447 -38.48 4.33 -4.78
CA VAL A 447 -39.16 5.51 -5.36
C VAL A 447 -40.08 6.20 -4.36
N LYS A 448 -40.59 5.45 -3.37
CA LYS A 448 -41.49 5.95 -2.32
C LYS A 448 -40.76 6.31 -1.02
N GLU A 449 -39.45 6.09 -0.96
CA GLU A 449 -38.67 6.35 0.24
C GLU A 449 -38.32 7.83 0.39
N GLU A 450 -38.07 8.22 1.63
CA GLU A 450 -37.59 9.56 1.96
C GLU A 450 -36.22 9.83 1.31
N GLY A 451 -35.99 11.08 0.92
CA GLY A 451 -34.75 11.50 0.25
C GLY A 451 -34.61 11.00 -1.20
N TYR A 452 -35.57 10.26 -1.75
CA TYR A 452 -35.52 9.83 -3.15
C TYR A 452 -35.81 11.01 -4.09
N PHE A 453 -34.83 11.32 -4.94
CA PHE A 453 -34.99 12.27 -6.05
C PHE A 453 -34.71 11.56 -7.37
N HIS A 454 -35.69 11.58 -8.28
CA HIS A 454 -35.55 10.89 -9.57
C HIS A 454 -34.32 11.35 -10.39
N ARG A 455 -33.96 12.64 -10.31
CA ARG A 455 -32.73 13.14 -10.95
C ARG A 455 -31.47 12.55 -10.34
N ASP A 456 -31.39 12.43 -9.02
CA ASP A 456 -30.26 11.79 -8.34
C ASP A 456 -30.14 10.33 -8.75
N ALA A 457 -31.27 9.62 -8.84
CA ALA A 457 -31.33 8.23 -9.30
C ALA A 457 -30.76 8.04 -10.72
N ILE A 458 -31.00 8.99 -11.63
CA ILE A 458 -30.41 8.97 -12.98
C ILE A 458 -28.91 9.27 -12.91
N GLU A 459 -28.51 10.30 -12.17
CA GLU A 459 -27.11 10.73 -12.10
C GLU A 459 -26.20 9.70 -11.43
N VAL A 460 -26.66 9.08 -10.35
CA VAL A 460 -25.91 8.00 -9.67
C VAL A 460 -25.84 6.74 -10.55
N THR A 461 -26.90 6.42 -11.31
CA THR A 461 -26.87 5.31 -12.29
C THR A 461 -25.81 5.58 -13.35
N LYS A 462 -25.82 6.77 -13.96
CA LYS A 462 -24.83 7.15 -14.99
C LYS A 462 -23.40 7.12 -14.46
N LEU A 463 -23.20 7.60 -13.23
CA LEU A 463 -21.90 7.53 -12.56
C LEU A 463 -21.44 6.07 -12.38
N ALA A 464 -22.32 5.20 -11.88
CA ALA A 464 -22.01 3.79 -11.66
C ALA A 464 -21.69 3.06 -12.98
N ILE A 465 -22.45 3.32 -14.05
CA ILE A 465 -22.17 2.82 -15.39
C ILE A 465 -20.83 3.32 -15.93
N GLN A 466 -20.48 4.58 -15.71
CA GLN A 466 -19.19 5.11 -16.12
C GLN A 466 -18.02 4.47 -15.35
N CYS A 467 -18.20 4.19 -14.06
CA CYS A 467 -17.19 3.47 -13.25
C CYS A 467 -16.89 2.08 -13.82
N VAL A 468 -17.88 1.39 -14.40
CA VAL A 468 -17.70 0.05 -15.00
C VAL A 468 -17.36 0.07 -16.50
N ALA A 469 -17.04 1.24 -17.07
CA ALA A 469 -16.68 1.36 -18.47
C ALA A 469 -15.59 0.36 -18.90
N TYR A 470 -15.69 -0.12 -20.13
CA TYR A 470 -14.79 -1.13 -20.68
C TYR A 470 -13.33 -0.64 -20.62
N TYR A 471 -13.07 0.53 -21.22
CA TYR A 471 -11.76 1.17 -21.21
C TYR A 471 -11.48 1.86 -19.88
N SER A 472 -10.22 1.79 -19.42
CA SER A 472 -9.82 2.27 -18.08
C SER A 472 -9.79 3.80 -17.99
N GLU A 473 -9.48 4.45 -19.10
CA GLU A 473 -9.38 5.88 -19.32
C GLU A 473 -10.75 6.58 -19.25
N ASP A 474 -11.83 5.87 -19.61
CA ASP A 474 -13.21 6.37 -19.55
C ASP A 474 -13.78 6.39 -18.12
N ARG A 475 -13.19 5.59 -17.22
CA ARG A 475 -13.60 5.52 -15.82
C ARG A 475 -13.15 6.78 -15.10
N PRO A 476 -13.96 7.37 -14.21
CA PRO A 476 -13.53 8.52 -13.40
C PRO A 476 -12.42 8.15 -12.40
N THR A 477 -11.79 9.14 -11.76
CA THR A 477 -11.02 8.93 -10.54
C THR A 477 -11.96 8.85 -9.33
N MET A 478 -11.53 8.23 -8.22
CA MET A 478 -12.36 8.20 -7.01
C MET A 478 -12.63 9.60 -6.44
N GLU A 479 -11.72 10.55 -6.63
CA GLU A 479 -11.99 11.96 -6.32
C GLU A 479 -13.17 12.53 -7.13
N GLN A 480 -13.21 12.26 -8.45
CA GLN A 480 -14.31 12.67 -9.31
C GLN A 480 -15.63 11.98 -8.93
N VAL A 481 -15.57 10.70 -8.53
CA VAL A 481 -16.73 9.94 -8.02
C VAL A 481 -17.30 10.63 -6.79
N VAL A 482 -16.48 10.85 -5.75
CA VAL A 482 -16.90 11.53 -4.51
C VAL A 482 -17.50 12.90 -4.82
N LYS A 483 -16.82 13.71 -5.64
CA LYS A 483 -17.31 15.04 -6.05
C LYS A 483 -18.66 15.00 -6.75
N ARG A 484 -18.96 13.94 -7.51
CA ARG A 484 -20.27 13.79 -8.17
C ARG A 484 -21.36 13.32 -7.21
N LEU A 485 -21.04 12.41 -6.29
CA LEU A 485 -21.99 11.97 -5.26
C LEU A 485 -22.37 13.10 -4.31
N LEU A 486 -21.40 13.93 -3.90
CA LEU A 486 -21.65 15.08 -3.01
C LEU A 486 -22.51 16.18 -3.64
N LYS A 487 -22.73 16.15 -4.96
CA LYS A 487 -23.61 17.09 -5.67
C LYS A 487 -25.06 16.60 -5.79
N LEU A 488 -25.35 15.39 -5.35
CA LEU A 488 -26.71 14.86 -5.38
C LEU A 488 -27.60 15.67 -4.44
N LYS A 489 -28.84 15.90 -4.84
CA LYS A 489 -29.79 16.69 -4.05
C LYS A 489 -30.07 16.04 -2.69
N VAL A 490 -30.14 14.72 -2.63
CA VAL A 490 -30.29 13.94 -1.38
C VAL A 490 -29.18 14.25 -0.39
N VAL A 491 -27.94 14.43 -0.86
CA VAL A 491 -26.80 14.74 0.01
C VAL A 491 -26.95 16.12 0.63
N HIS A 492 -27.37 17.10 -0.17
CA HIS A 492 -27.61 18.46 0.34
C HIS A 492 -28.82 18.54 1.28
N ALA A 493 -29.85 17.72 1.05
CA ALA A 493 -31.07 17.73 1.86
C ALA A 493 -30.94 16.93 3.17
N HIS A 494 -30.10 15.90 3.21
CA HIS A 494 -29.97 14.95 4.33
C HIS A 494 -28.51 14.81 4.81
N ALA A 495 -27.70 15.88 4.74
CA ALA A 495 -26.26 15.82 5.04
C ALA A 495 -25.97 15.29 6.46
N ASP A 496 -26.73 15.73 7.45
CA ASP A 496 -26.57 15.33 8.86
C ASP A 496 -26.92 13.86 9.06
N GLU A 497 -28.03 13.40 8.49
CA GLU A 497 -28.49 12.00 8.57
C GLU A 497 -27.54 11.04 7.86
N LEU A 498 -26.98 11.47 6.73
CA LEU A 498 -25.94 10.73 6.02
C LEU A 498 -24.59 10.76 6.76
N GLY A 499 -24.41 11.66 7.72
CA GLY A 499 -23.17 11.82 8.48
C GLY A 499 -22.00 12.25 7.60
N ILE A 500 -22.23 13.18 6.65
CA ILE A 500 -21.23 13.58 5.65
C ILE A 500 -19.92 14.06 6.29
N ASP A 501 -19.98 14.80 7.40
CA ASP A 501 -18.79 15.28 8.12
C ASP A 501 -17.94 14.14 8.72
N LYS A 502 -18.54 12.96 8.97
CA LYS A 502 -17.83 11.77 9.43
C LYS A 502 -17.32 10.92 8.27
N LEU A 503 -17.81 11.11 7.05
CA LEU A 503 -17.44 10.34 5.86
C LEU A 503 -16.32 10.96 5.03
N LEU A 504 -16.04 12.25 5.25
CA LEU A 504 -15.04 13.05 4.54
C LEU A 504 -13.86 13.35 5.45
#